data_AF-A0A9E2BJA4-F1
#
_entry.id   AF-A0A9E2BJA4-F1
#
_cell.length_a   1.000
_cell.length_b   1.000
_cell.length_c   1.000
_cell.angle_alpha   90.00
_cell.angle_beta   90.00
_cell.angle_gamma   90.00
#
_symmetry.space_group_name_H-M   'P 1'
#
loop_
_entity.id
_entity.type
_entity.pdbx_description
1 polymer ?
#
loop_
_entity_poly.entity_id
_entity_poly.type
_entity_poly.pdbx_seq_one_letter_code
_entity_poly.pdbx_strand_id
1 'polypeptide(L)'
;MARRPGSVSVRLLASTTLVLLAAFAGSIALLDALFRQTSEEAIRDVLEVQVLTLIGLAEPADDGSLALPADLPETRLNAPSSGLFAEIVDPIGERVWRSPSAVGIDLASGLTVGSGERLY
;
A
#
# COMPACT_ATOMS: atom_id res chain seq x y z
N MET A 1 32.85 40.42 -35.68
CA MET A 1 32.52 39.36 -36.68
C MET A 1 31.87 38.19 -35.95
N ALA A 2 30.53 38.08 -36.01
CA ALA A 2 29.81 36.98 -35.37
C ALA A 2 29.83 35.75 -36.30
N ARG A 3 30.50 34.66 -35.90
CA ARG A 3 30.44 33.38 -36.62
C ARG A 3 29.02 32.84 -36.52
N ARG A 4 28.30 32.80 -37.65
CA ARG A 4 27.03 32.06 -37.75
C ARG A 4 27.36 30.58 -37.49
N PRO A 5 26.84 29.95 -36.43
CA PRO A 5 27.11 28.54 -36.19
C PRO A 5 26.55 27.74 -37.37
N GLY A 6 27.41 26.93 -37.99
CA GLY A 6 27.07 26.19 -39.19
C GLY A 6 26.00 25.13 -38.93
N SER A 7 25.13 24.92 -39.93
CA SER A 7 24.05 23.91 -39.98
C SER A 7 24.44 22.51 -39.44
N VAL A 8 25.71 22.13 -39.55
CA VAL A 8 26.25 20.86 -39.04
C VAL A 8 26.24 20.79 -37.51
N SER A 9 26.71 21.84 -36.81
CA SER A 9 26.74 21.87 -35.34
C SER A 9 25.32 21.87 -34.75
N VAL A 10 24.38 22.55 -35.41
CA VAL A 10 22.96 22.55 -35.01
C VAL A 10 22.35 21.17 -35.17
N ARG A 11 22.60 20.47 -36.29
CA ARG A 11 22.13 19.09 -36.50
C ARG A 11 22.73 18.11 -35.51
N LEU A 12 24.02 18.26 -35.20
CA LEU A 12 24.70 17.42 -34.21
C LEU A 12 24.08 17.61 -32.83
N LEU A 13 23.95 18.85 -32.36
CA LEU A 13 23.32 19.18 -31.08
C LEU A 13 21.87 18.67 -31.02
N ALA A 14 21.09 18.90 -32.08
CA ALA A 14 19.70 18.43 -32.16
C ALA A 14 19.62 16.89 -32.07
N SER A 15 20.52 16.18 -32.76
CA SER A 15 20.57 14.71 -32.70
C SER A 15 20.94 14.21 -31.29
N THR A 16 21.91 14.84 -30.63
CA THR A 16 22.31 14.49 -29.26
C THR A 16 21.18 14.75 -28.27
N THR A 17 20.53 15.91 -28.36
CA THR A 17 19.38 16.21 -27.50
C THR A 17 18.23 15.23 -27.73
N LEU A 18 17.95 14.87 -28.98
CA LEU A 18 16.89 13.90 -29.30
C LEU A 18 17.19 12.52 -28.72
N VAL A 19 18.42 12.04 -28.87
CA VAL A 19 18.85 10.75 -28.32
C VAL A 19 18.79 10.78 -26.78
N LEU A 20 19.25 11.86 -26.15
CA LEU A 20 19.15 12.02 -24.70
C LEU A 20 17.70 12.02 -24.23
N LEU A 21 16.82 12.76 -24.89
CA LEU A 21 15.40 12.79 -24.56
C LEU A 21 14.75 11.41 -24.71
N ALA A 22 15.07 10.68 -25.77
CA ALA A 22 14.58 9.33 -25.98
C ALA A 22 15.06 8.37 -24.88
N ALA A 23 16.34 8.45 -24.51
CA ALA A 23 16.91 7.65 -23.43
C ALA A 23 16.23 7.97 -22.08
N PHE A 24 16.07 9.25 -21.73
CA PHE A 24 15.39 9.67 -20.50
C PHE A 24 13.92 9.24 -20.48
N ALA A 25 13.19 9.42 -21.58
CA ALA A 25 11.80 8.98 -21.67
C ALA A 25 11.67 7.47 -21.48
N GLY A 26 12.57 6.70 -22.09
CA GLY A 26 12.66 5.25 -21.89
C GLY A 26 12.94 4.86 -20.43
N SER A 27 13.90 5.53 -19.78
CA SER A 27 14.23 5.28 -18.38
C SER A 27 13.08 5.62 -17.43
N ILE A 28 12.38 6.74 -17.65
CA ILE A 28 11.22 7.14 -16.85
C ILE A 28 10.11 6.09 -16.98
N ALA A 29 9.77 5.69 -18.21
CA ALA A 29 8.73 4.69 -18.44
C ALA A 29 9.07 3.33 -17.81
N LEU A 30 10.32 2.90 -17.91
CA LEU A 30 10.78 1.65 -17.32
C LEU A 30 10.72 1.69 -15.78
N LEU A 31 11.24 2.76 -15.17
CA LEU A 31 11.22 2.90 -13.72
C LEU A 31 9.79 2.94 -13.18
N ASP A 32 8.91 3.66 -13.86
CA ASP A 32 7.51 3.76 -13.50
C ASP A 32 6.78 2.40 -13.57
N ALA A 33 7.06 1.59 -14.60
CA ALA A 33 6.51 0.24 -14.70
C ALA A 33 7.00 -0.67 -13.54
N LEU A 34 8.29 -0.63 -13.23
CA LEU A 34 8.88 -1.40 -12.12
C LEU A 34 8.34 -0.93 -10.76
N PHE A 35 8.17 0.37 -10.58
CA PHE A 35 7.65 0.93 -9.34
C PHE A 35 6.19 0.53 -9.12
N ARG A 36 5.35 0.60 -10.16
CA ARG A 36 3.95 0.15 -10.06
C ARG A 36 3.85 -1.33 -9.66
N GLN A 37 4.67 -2.18 -10.27
CA GLN A 37 4.67 -3.61 -9.96
C GLN A 37 5.08 -3.88 -8.51
N THR A 38 6.13 -3.23 -8.03
CA THR A 38 6.65 -3.44 -6.67
C THR A 38 5.83 -2.73 -5.57
N SER A 39 5.06 -1.70 -5.91
CA SER A 39 4.29 -0.93 -4.93
C SER A 39 3.15 -1.73 -4.31
N GLU A 40 2.45 -2.55 -5.09
CA GLU A 40 1.35 -3.38 -4.58
C GLU A 40 1.88 -4.44 -3.60
N GLU A 41 2.97 -5.10 -3.97
CA GLU A 41 3.64 -6.09 -3.12
C GLU A 41 4.12 -5.44 -1.81
N ALA A 42 4.77 -4.28 -1.87
CA ALA A 42 5.23 -3.57 -0.68
C ALA A 42 4.07 -3.17 0.26
N ILE A 43 2.93 -2.73 -0.28
CA ILE A 43 1.75 -2.41 0.54
C ILE A 43 1.19 -3.68 1.19
N ARG A 44 1.15 -4.79 0.44
CA ARG A 44 0.68 -6.08 0.95
C ARG A 44 1.54 -6.58 2.10
N ASP A 45 2.86 -6.53 1.95
CA ASP A 45 3.79 -6.95 3.00
C ASP A 45 3.58 -6.15 4.29
N VAL A 46 3.36 -4.83 4.16
CA VAL A 46 3.05 -3.96 5.30
C VAL A 46 1.73 -4.35 5.96
N LEU A 47 0.68 -4.61 5.19
CA LEU A 47 -0.62 -5.03 5.72
C LEU A 47 -0.54 -6.41 6.40
N GLU A 48 0.27 -7.33 5.89
CA GLU A 48 0.48 -8.64 6.52
C GLU A 48 1.10 -8.50 7.91
N VAL A 49 2.14 -7.67 8.03
CA VAL A 49 2.75 -7.37 9.34
C VAL A 49 1.73 -6.76 10.30
N GLN A 50 0.83 -5.91 9.79
CA GLN A 50 -0.23 -5.32 10.61
C GLN A 50 -1.24 -6.37 11.11
N VAL A 51 -1.63 -7.32 10.25
CA VAL A 51 -2.50 -8.44 10.64
C VAL A 51 -1.83 -9.29 11.71
N LEU A 52 -0.57 -9.67 11.53
CA LEU A 52 0.17 -10.46 12.52
C LEU A 52 0.31 -9.72 13.85
N THR A 53 0.53 -8.42 13.81
CA THR A 53 0.58 -7.57 15.00
C THR A 53 -0.77 -7.57 15.72
N LEU A 54 -1.88 -7.42 14.99
CA LEU A 54 -3.23 -7.46 15.58
C LEU A 54 -3.54 -8.83 16.19
N ILE A 55 -3.14 -9.93 15.54
CA ILE A 55 -3.27 -11.28 16.11
C ILE A 55 -2.49 -11.39 17.42
N GLY A 56 -1.27 -10.84 17.48
CA GLY A 56 -0.45 -10.85 18.69
C GLY A 56 -0.96 -9.97 19.82
N LEU A 57 -1.81 -8.98 19.52
CA LEU A 57 -2.44 -8.09 20.51
C LEU A 57 -3.82 -8.58 20.95
N ALA A 58 -4.43 -9.50 20.21
CA ALA A 58 -5.76 -10.00 20.49
C ALA A 58 -5.68 -11.02 21.63
N GLU A 59 -6.27 -10.68 22.76
CA GLU A 59 -6.32 -11.54 23.95
C GLU A 59 -7.77 -11.98 24.19
N PRO A 60 -8.01 -13.22 24.66
CA PRO A 60 -9.33 -13.61 25.13
C PRO A 60 -9.65 -12.83 26.40
N ALA A 61 -10.82 -12.18 26.42
CA ALA A 61 -11.37 -11.55 27.60
C ALA A 61 -11.92 -12.59 28.60
N ASP A 62 -12.14 -12.15 29.84
CA ASP A 62 -12.68 -12.98 30.92
C ASP A 62 -14.07 -13.58 30.61
N ASP A 63 -14.83 -12.94 29.71
CA ASP A 63 -16.14 -13.39 29.25
C ASP A 63 -16.08 -14.29 28.01
N GLY A 64 -14.88 -14.63 27.52
CA GLY A 64 -14.66 -15.42 26.32
C GLY A 64 -14.79 -14.64 25.01
N SER A 65 -15.01 -13.32 25.06
CA SER A 65 -14.95 -12.45 23.88
C SER A 65 -13.50 -12.12 23.50
N LEU A 66 -13.30 -11.55 22.31
CA LEU A 66 -11.98 -11.09 21.87
C LEU A 66 -11.78 -9.64 22.30
N ALA A 67 -10.76 -9.38 23.13
CA ALA A 67 -10.38 -8.04 23.54
C ALA A 67 -9.05 -7.63 22.87
N LEU A 68 -9.03 -6.40 22.35
CA LEU A 68 -7.81 -5.72 21.93
C LEU A 68 -7.61 -4.48 22.81
N PRO A 69 -6.36 -4.01 22.98
CA PRO A 69 -6.08 -2.78 23.72
C PRO A 69 -6.84 -1.58 23.13
N ALA A 70 -7.29 -0.67 24.00
CA ALA A 70 -7.96 0.56 23.58
C ALA A 70 -7.06 1.46 22.72
N ASP A 71 -5.77 1.49 23.05
CA ASP A 71 -4.73 2.16 22.27
C ASP A 71 -3.91 1.13 21.50
N LEU A 72 -4.16 1.03 20.20
CA LEU A 72 -3.35 0.19 19.33
C LEU A 72 -1.98 0.85 19.08
N PRO A 73 -0.89 0.07 18.98
CA PRO A 73 0.44 0.60 18.69
C PRO A 73 0.52 1.26 17.31
N GLU A 74 -0.27 0.77 16.35
CA GLU A 74 -0.45 1.45 15.06
C GLU A 74 -1.46 2.59 15.22
N THR A 75 -0.95 3.82 15.38
CA THR A 75 -1.75 5.03 15.64
C THR A 75 -2.79 5.29 14.55
N ARG A 76 -2.52 4.89 13.30
CA ARG A 76 -3.48 5.04 12.20
C ARG A 76 -4.75 4.22 12.41
N LEU A 77 -4.71 3.11 13.15
CA LEU A 77 -5.92 2.36 13.49
C LEU A 77 -6.79 3.06 14.55
N ASN A 78 -6.23 4.02 15.28
CA ASN A 78 -6.97 4.78 16.30
C ASN A 78 -7.59 6.07 15.72
N ALA A 79 -6.98 6.63 14.66
CA ALA A 79 -7.42 7.88 14.06
C ALA A 79 -8.44 7.66 12.93
N PRO A 80 -9.65 8.27 13.01
CA PRO A 80 -10.57 8.27 11.87
C PRO A 80 -9.94 8.97 10.67
N SER A 81 -10.31 8.56 9.45
CA SER A 81 -9.76 9.04 8.17
C SER A 81 -8.29 8.74 7.89
N SER A 82 -7.64 7.86 8.66
CA SER A 82 -6.25 7.45 8.43
C SER A 82 -6.00 6.65 7.14
N GLY A 83 -7.08 6.16 6.52
CA GLY A 83 -7.04 5.26 5.38
C GLY A 83 -6.56 3.84 5.72
N LEU A 84 -6.34 3.52 6.99
CA LEU A 84 -6.02 2.18 7.46
C LEU A 84 -7.13 1.69 8.38
N PHE A 85 -7.68 0.52 8.06
CA PHE A 85 -8.83 -0.04 8.73
C PHE A 85 -8.60 -1.52 9.00
N ALA A 86 -9.10 -1.99 10.13
CA ALA A 86 -9.09 -3.40 10.51
C ALA A 86 -10.42 -3.81 11.13
N GLU A 87 -10.81 -5.04 10.86
CA GLU A 87 -12.00 -5.69 11.39
C GLU A 87 -11.69 -7.18 11.61
N ILE A 88 -12.21 -7.74 12.70
CA ILE A 88 -12.09 -9.17 13.02
C ILE A 88 -13.50 -9.74 13.01
N VAL A 89 -13.67 -10.83 12.29
CA VAL A 89 -14.95 -11.54 12.12
C VAL A 89 -14.83 -12.97 12.64
N ASP A 90 -15.93 -13.51 13.12
CA ASP A 90 -16.10 -14.93 13.45
C ASP A 90 -16.09 -15.76 12.15
N PRO A 91 -15.71 -17.06 12.19
CA PRO A 91 -16.01 -18.04 11.14
C PRO A 91 -17.38 -17.93 10.43
N ILE A 92 -18.44 -17.52 11.11
CA ILE A 92 -19.78 -17.32 10.51
C ILE A 92 -19.97 -15.96 9.82
N GLY A 93 -18.93 -15.11 9.81
CA GLY A 93 -18.93 -13.78 9.20
C GLY A 93 -19.48 -12.67 10.10
N GLU A 94 -19.78 -12.96 11.37
CA GLU A 94 -20.23 -11.95 12.32
C GLU A 94 -19.06 -11.12 12.85
N ARG A 95 -19.23 -9.82 12.96
CA ARG A 95 -18.19 -8.90 13.42
C ARG A 95 -17.94 -9.07 14.91
N VAL A 96 -16.73 -9.49 15.27
CA VAL A 96 -16.28 -9.65 16.65
C VAL A 96 -15.61 -8.38 17.16
N TRP A 97 -14.83 -7.69 16.32
CA TRP A 97 -14.14 -6.47 16.69
C TRP A 97 -13.90 -5.55 15.49
N ARG A 98 -13.77 -4.26 15.75
CA ARG A 98 -13.46 -3.24 14.73
C ARG A 98 -12.55 -2.15 15.28
N SER A 99 -11.61 -1.71 14.44
CA SER A 99 -10.72 -0.57 14.73
C SER A 99 -11.46 0.77 14.89
N PRO A 100 -11.02 1.67 15.79
CA PRO A 100 -11.58 3.02 15.92
C PRO A 100 -11.51 3.86 14.64
N SER A 101 -10.53 3.62 13.76
CA SER A 101 -10.42 4.31 12.48
C SER A 101 -11.57 4.00 11.51
N ALA A 102 -12.20 2.83 11.63
CA ALA A 102 -13.27 2.36 10.74
C ALA A 102 -14.68 2.84 11.14
N VAL A 103 -14.78 3.83 12.02
CA VAL A 103 -16.07 4.43 12.41
C VAL A 103 -16.78 5.01 11.18
N GLY A 104 -18.01 4.56 10.94
CA GLY A 104 -18.84 5.03 9.81
C GLY A 104 -18.48 4.42 8.46
N ILE A 105 -17.52 3.49 8.40
CA ILE A 105 -17.17 2.75 7.18
C ILE A 105 -17.75 1.34 7.29
N ASP A 106 -18.35 0.88 6.19
CA ASP A 106 -18.72 -0.53 6.04
C ASP A 106 -17.62 -1.23 5.25
N LEU A 107 -16.85 -2.05 5.95
CA LEU A 107 -15.82 -2.90 5.35
C LEU A 107 -16.55 -4.09 4.71
N ALA A 108 -16.16 -4.46 3.50
CA ALA A 108 -16.70 -5.67 2.88
C ALA A 108 -16.40 -6.86 3.80
N SER A 109 -17.42 -7.68 4.09
CA SER A 109 -17.26 -8.93 4.84
C SER A 109 -16.21 -9.78 4.15
N GLY A 110 -15.12 -10.09 4.87
CA GLY A 110 -14.03 -10.88 4.34
C GLY A 110 -14.50 -12.25 3.84
N LEU A 111 -13.72 -12.86 2.95
CA LEU A 111 -13.91 -14.26 2.58
C LEU A 111 -13.84 -15.11 3.85
N THR A 112 -14.70 -16.13 3.96
CA THR A 112 -14.55 -17.14 5.01
C THR A 112 -13.27 -17.92 4.71
N VAL A 113 -12.22 -17.66 5.50
CA VAL A 113 -10.93 -18.34 5.36
C VAL A 113 -10.86 -19.49 6.36
N GLY A 114 -10.41 -20.67 5.94
CA GLY A 114 -10.17 -21.79 6.85
C GLY A 114 -9.15 -21.40 7.94
N SER A 115 -9.22 -22.04 9.11
CA SER A 115 -8.25 -21.76 10.18
C SER A 115 -6.82 -22.00 9.70
N GLY A 116 -5.98 -20.96 9.72
CA GLY A 116 -4.60 -21.01 9.22
C GLY A 116 -4.46 -20.96 7.69
N GLU A 117 -5.56 -20.85 6.97
CA GLU A 117 -5.57 -20.60 5.53
C GLU A 117 -5.44 -19.09 5.27
N ARG A 118 -5.03 -18.72 4.05
CA ARG A 118 -4.93 -17.33 3.59
C ARG A 118 -5.41 -17.29 2.15
N LEU A 119 -6.42 -16.47 1.88
CA LEU A 119 -6.96 -16.26 0.53
C LEU A 119 -6.60 -14.84 0.07
N TYR A 120 -5.96 -14.74 -1.09
CA TYR A 120 -5.55 -13.48 -1.75
C TYR A 120 -6.54 -13.10 -2.85
#